data_AF-A0A2D9X0P3-F1
#
_entry.id   AF-A0A2D9X0P3-F1
#
_cell.length_a   1.000
_cell.length_b   1.000
_cell.length_c   1.000
_cell.angle_alpha   90.00
_cell.angle_beta   90.00
_cell.angle_gamma   90.00
#
_symmetry.space_group_name_H-M   'P 1'
#
loop_
_entity.id
_entity.type
_entity.pdbx_description
1 polymer ?
#
loop_
_entity_poly.entity_id
_entity_poly.type
_entity_poly.pdbx_seq_one_letter_code
_entity_poly.pdbx_strand_id
1 'polypeptide(L)'
;MENTQEQKWALGTLTIFVILLIISGISDFIEVGIGVCTFLFSWLAVSYSIRNFGKGGTSKQELQKEMQVFSIILLIALVLITLVGVNQYSDYAFVTFGFTLTWIIRSLAIKYFS
;
A
#
# COMPACT_ATOMS: atom_id res chain seq x y z
N MET A 1 18.56 -4.42 -14.63
CA MET A 1 18.43 -2.99 -14.25
C MET A 1 16.96 -2.71 -14.10
N GLU A 2 16.47 -2.92 -12.89
CA GLU A 2 15.09 -3.28 -12.59
C GLU A 2 14.45 -2.18 -11.74
N ASN A 3 13.27 -1.72 -12.15
CA ASN A 3 12.25 -1.18 -11.25
C ASN A 3 12.58 0.00 -10.32
N THR A 4 13.41 0.95 -10.75
CA THR A 4 13.78 2.12 -9.92
C THR A 4 12.58 2.98 -9.53
N GLN A 5 11.51 3.01 -10.34
CA GLN A 5 10.37 3.88 -10.07
C GLN A 5 9.32 3.26 -9.14
N GLU A 6 8.99 1.97 -9.24
CA GLU A 6 8.12 1.32 -8.24
C GLU A 6 8.79 1.34 -6.87
N GLN A 7 10.12 1.15 -6.80
CA GLN A 7 10.87 1.28 -5.56
C GLN A 7 10.81 2.70 -4.99
N LYS A 8 10.90 3.74 -5.83
CA LYS A 8 10.73 5.14 -5.39
C LYS A 8 9.34 5.38 -4.80
N TRP A 9 8.30 4.86 -5.43
CA TRP A 9 6.93 4.96 -4.90
C TRP A 9 6.77 4.17 -3.59
N ALA A 10 7.28 2.93 -3.53
CA ALA A 10 7.25 2.11 -2.33
C ALA A 10 7.92 2.82 -1.15
N LEU A 11 9.14 3.34 -1.38
CA LEU A 11 9.93 4.01 -0.36
C LEU A 11 9.27 5.32 0.08
N GLY A 12 8.78 6.13 -0.87
CA GLY A 12 8.08 7.38 -0.58
C GLY A 12 6.81 7.15 0.23
N THR A 13 6.00 6.16 -0.14
CA THR A 13 4.80 5.77 0.61
C THR A 13 5.13 5.24 1.99
N LEU A 14 6.16 4.38 2.11
CA LEU A 14 6.62 3.88 3.40
C LEU A 14 7.07 5.01 4.32
N THR A 15 7.84 5.97 3.80
CA THR A 15 8.29 7.13 4.59
C THR A 15 7.11 7.93 5.11
N ILE A 16 6.13 8.25 4.25
CA ILE A 16 4.94 9.00 4.68
C ILE A 16 4.13 8.19 5.69
N PHE A 17 3.96 6.89 5.47
CA PHE A 17 3.26 6.01 6.41
C PHE A 17 3.92 6.01 7.79
N VAL A 18 5.25 5.88 7.88
CA VAL A 18 6.00 5.96 9.14
C VAL A 18 5.84 7.33 9.80
N ILE A 19 5.87 8.43 9.02
CA ILE A 19 5.62 9.78 9.54
C ILE A 19 4.21 9.88 10.15
N LEU A 20 3.19 9.30 9.50
CA LEU A 20 1.82 9.30 10.01
C LEU A 20 1.70 8.51 11.32
N LEU A 21 2.36 7.35 11.43
CA LEU A 21 2.43 6.58 12.69
C LEU A 21 3.00 7.44 13.82
N ILE A 22 4.13 8.11 13.56
CA ILE A 22 4.77 9.00 14.56
C ILE A 22 3.84 10.15 14.95
N ILE A 23 3.19 10.81 13.98
CA ILE A 23 2.23 11.90 14.23
C ILE A 23 1.04 11.42 15.07
N SER A 24 0.58 10.19 14.86
CA SER A 24 -0.51 9.58 15.63
C SER A 24 -0.12 9.16 17.05
N GLY A 25 1.16 9.33 17.44
CA GLY A 25 1.68 8.94 18.74
C GLY A 25 2.17 7.49 18.82
N ILE A 26 2.21 6.77 17.70
CA ILE A 26 2.76 5.42 17.59
C ILE A 26 4.28 5.54 17.37
N SER A 27 5.03 5.44 18.46
CA SER A 27 6.50 5.57 18.43
C SER A 27 7.25 4.38 19.03
N ASP A 28 6.54 3.38 19.55
CA ASP A 28 7.17 2.15 20.03
C ASP A 28 7.83 1.41 18.86
N PHE A 29 9.07 0.97 19.05
CA PHE A 29 9.86 0.35 17.99
C PHE A 29 9.19 -0.93 17.45
N ILE A 30 8.56 -1.71 18.32
CA ILE A 30 7.87 -2.95 17.93
C ILE A 30 6.61 -2.61 17.14
N GLU A 31 5.82 -1.64 17.59
CA GLU A 31 4.58 -1.23 16.91
C GLU A 31 4.86 -0.62 15.53
N VAL A 32 5.86 0.26 15.43
CA VAL A 32 6.32 0.81 14.14
C VAL A 32 6.84 -0.32 13.25
N GLY A 33 7.61 -1.26 13.81
CA GLY A 33 8.09 -2.44 13.08
C GLY A 33 6.96 -3.29 12.50
N ILE A 34 5.89 -3.54 13.26
CA ILE A 34 4.70 -4.26 12.79
C ILE A 34 4.02 -3.47 11.66
N GLY A 35 3.88 -2.15 11.81
CA GLY A 35 3.34 -1.29 10.76
C GLY A 35 4.14 -1.41 9.46
N VAL A 36 5.46 -1.28 9.54
CA VAL A 36 6.38 -1.41 8.38
C VAL A 36 6.24 -2.78 7.72
N CYS A 37 6.25 -3.87 8.49
CA CYS A 37 6.06 -5.23 7.97
C CYS A 37 4.70 -5.38 7.27
N THR A 38 3.64 -4.83 7.84
CA THR A 38 2.30 -4.83 7.24
C THR A 38 2.29 -4.10 5.90
N PHE A 39 2.90 -2.92 5.84
CA PHE A 39 3.03 -2.15 4.61
C PHE A 39 3.80 -2.92 3.53
N LEU A 40 4.95 -3.51 3.88
CA LEU A 40 5.77 -4.26 2.93
C LEU A 40 5.01 -5.47 2.38
N PHE A 41 4.29 -6.20 3.24
CA PHE A 41 3.44 -7.31 2.80
C PHE A 41 2.33 -6.83 1.86
N SER A 42 1.65 -5.74 2.21
CA SER A 42 0.63 -5.11 1.37
C SER A 42 1.17 -4.74 -0.01
N TRP A 43 2.32 -4.06 -0.04
CA TRP A 43 2.97 -3.65 -1.28
C TRP A 43 3.27 -4.85 -2.17
N LEU A 44 3.90 -5.90 -1.61
CA LEU A 44 4.23 -7.11 -2.36
C LEU A 44 2.99 -7.82 -2.89
N ALA A 45 1.95 -7.96 -2.06
CA ALA A 45 0.71 -8.63 -2.44
C ALA A 45 -0.02 -7.88 -3.57
N VAL A 46 -0.11 -6.55 -3.49
CA VAL A 46 -0.73 -5.72 -4.52
C VAL A 46 0.11 -5.70 -5.80
N SER A 47 1.43 -5.49 -5.71
CA SER A 47 2.35 -5.57 -6.86
C SER A 47 2.23 -6.91 -7.58
N TYR A 48 2.20 -8.01 -6.85
CA TYR A 48 2.03 -9.34 -7.43
C TYR A 48 0.67 -9.50 -8.10
N SER A 49 -0.40 -9.05 -7.42
CA SER A 49 -1.76 -9.17 -7.93
C SER A 49 -1.96 -8.39 -9.23
N ILE A 50 -1.48 -7.15 -9.30
CA ILE A 50 -1.54 -6.34 -10.51
C ILE A 50 -0.71 -6.97 -11.64
N ARG A 51 0.51 -7.44 -11.34
CA ARG A 51 1.38 -8.08 -12.34
C ARG A 51 0.74 -9.31 -12.99
N ASN A 52 -0.04 -10.09 -12.23
CA ASN A 52 -0.56 -11.37 -12.68
C ASN A 52 -2.03 -11.31 -13.14
N PHE A 53 -2.79 -10.31 -12.68
CA PHE A 53 -4.24 -10.23 -12.86
C PHE A 53 -4.75 -8.85 -13.33
N GLY A 54 -3.93 -7.79 -13.27
CA GLY A 54 -4.34 -6.42 -13.61
C GLY A 54 -4.54 -6.16 -15.12
N LYS A 55 -4.99 -4.94 -15.45
CA LYS A 55 -5.14 -4.51 -16.86
C LYS A 55 -3.76 -4.23 -17.45
N GLY A 56 -3.46 -4.85 -18.58
CA GLY A 56 -2.21 -4.64 -19.29
C GLY A 56 -1.14 -5.67 -18.96
N GLY A 57 -1.06 -6.73 -19.75
CA GLY A 57 -0.05 -7.78 -19.58
C GLY A 57 1.37 -7.19 -19.58
N THR A 58 2.23 -7.67 -18.65
CA THR A 58 3.69 -7.46 -18.49
C THR A 58 4.31 -6.07 -18.76
N SER A 59 3.53 -5.04 -19.11
CA SER A 59 4.00 -3.72 -19.47
C SER A 59 4.38 -2.98 -18.18
N LYS A 60 5.67 -2.66 -18.06
CA LYS A 60 6.22 -2.03 -16.85
C LYS A 60 5.59 -0.67 -16.56
N GLN A 61 5.13 0.02 -17.61
CA GLN A 61 4.55 1.36 -17.50
C GLN A 61 3.12 1.33 -16.91
N GLU A 62 2.30 0.36 -17.30
CA GLU A 62 0.95 0.23 -16.73
C GLU A 62 0.99 -0.27 -15.30
N LEU A 63 1.87 -1.24 -15.00
CA LEU A 63 2.14 -1.66 -13.62
C LEU A 63 2.53 -0.46 -12.73
N GLN A 64 3.47 0.35 -13.19
CA GLN A 64 3.92 1.52 -12.43
C GLN A 64 2.77 2.50 -12.18
N LYS A 65 1.91 2.73 -13.18
CA LYS A 65 0.74 3.60 -13.05
C LYS A 65 -0.27 3.05 -12.05
N GLU A 66 -0.56 1.76 -12.09
CA GLU A 66 -1.49 1.15 -11.12
C GLU A 66 -0.91 1.18 -9.69
N MET A 67 0.38 0.88 -9.51
CA MET A 67 1.05 0.98 -8.20
C MET A 67 1.07 2.40 -7.66
N GLN A 68 1.26 3.41 -8.54
CA GLN A 68 1.15 4.81 -8.15
C GLN A 68 -0.27 5.17 -7.71
N VAL A 69 -1.30 4.70 -8.41
CA VAL A 69 -2.71 4.92 -8.02
C VAL A 69 -3.01 4.26 -6.68
N PHE A 70 -2.57 3.00 -6.49
CA PHE A 70 -2.67 2.30 -5.21
C PHE A 70 -2.04 3.12 -4.07
N SER A 71 -0.79 3.53 -4.27
CA SER A 71 -0.02 4.34 -3.32
C SER A 71 -0.74 5.62 -2.91
N ILE A 72 -1.23 6.40 -3.87
CA ILE A 72 -1.92 7.67 -3.59
C ILE A 72 -3.21 7.43 -2.79
N ILE A 73 -4.03 6.45 -3.19
CA ILE A 73 -5.30 6.20 -2.50
C ILE A 73 -5.06 5.64 -1.09
N LEU A 74 -4.07 4.77 -0.93
CA LEU A 74 -3.66 4.27 0.40
C LEU A 74 -3.24 5.43 1.30
N LEU A 75 -2.40 6.35 0.81
CA LEU A 75 -1.98 7.52 1.59
C LEU A 75 -3.15 8.41 1.99
N ILE A 76 -4.11 8.64 1.08
CA ILE A 76 -5.32 9.41 1.42
C ILE A 76 -6.07 8.74 2.57
N ALA A 77 -6.27 7.42 2.51
CA ALA A 77 -6.95 6.69 3.58
C ALA A 77 -6.18 6.77 4.92
N LEU A 78 -4.85 6.62 4.87
CA LEU A 78 -3.99 6.72 6.05
C LEU A 78 -4.01 8.11 6.69
N VAL A 79 -3.99 9.16 5.87
CA VAL A 79 -4.13 10.54 6.35
C VAL A 79 -5.49 10.74 7.01
N LEU A 80 -6.58 10.25 6.41
CA LEU A 80 -7.92 10.37 6.98
C LEU A 80 -8.03 9.71 8.36
N ILE A 81 -7.54 8.48 8.54
CA ILE A 81 -7.60 7.83 9.85
C ILE A 81 -6.72 8.54 10.89
N THR A 82 -5.58 9.09 10.45
CA THR A 82 -4.70 9.89 11.31
C THR A 82 -5.42 11.16 11.78
N LEU A 83 -6.13 11.84 10.88
CA LEU A 83 -6.90 13.06 11.19
C LEU A 83 -8.10 12.79 12.11
N VAL A 84 -8.68 11.58 12.05
CA VAL A 84 -9.74 11.13 12.97
C VAL A 84 -9.19 10.88 14.39
N GLY A 85 -7.86 10.89 14.56
CA GLY A 85 -7.21 10.70 15.86
C GLY A 85 -6.99 9.24 16.22
N VAL A 86 -6.97 8.34 15.24
CA VAL A 86 -6.57 6.95 15.42
C VAL A 86 -5.12 6.90 15.91
N ASN A 87 -4.87 6.20 17.01
CA ASN A 87 -3.55 6.09 17.65
C ASN A 87 -3.14 4.65 17.95
N GLN A 88 -3.85 3.66 17.40
CA GLN A 88 -3.53 2.25 17.56
C GLN A 88 -2.91 1.69 16.28
N TYR A 89 -1.74 1.04 16.39
CA TYR A 89 -1.07 0.44 15.23
C TYR A 89 -1.94 -0.61 14.51
N SER A 90 -2.81 -1.29 15.25
CA SER A 90 -3.74 -2.28 14.71
C SER A 90 -4.70 -1.66 13.69
N ASP A 91 -5.16 -0.43 13.91
CA ASP A 91 -6.10 0.23 13.00
C ASP A 91 -5.44 0.56 11.66
N TYR A 92 -4.21 1.08 11.70
CA TYR A 92 -3.39 1.28 10.52
C TYR A 92 -3.15 -0.03 9.77
N ALA A 93 -2.91 -1.13 10.49
CA ALA A 93 -2.74 -2.44 9.89
C ALA A 93 -4.03 -2.96 9.24
N PHE A 94 -5.18 -2.84 9.91
CA PHE A 94 -6.48 -3.26 9.38
C PHE A 94 -6.88 -2.46 8.14
N VAL A 95 -6.67 -1.14 8.14
CA VAL A 95 -6.97 -0.29 6.98
C VAL A 95 -6.09 -0.66 5.80
N THR A 96 -4.78 -0.83 6.04
CA THR A 96 -3.82 -1.26 5.01
C THR A 96 -4.19 -2.63 4.44
N PHE A 97 -4.60 -3.57 5.31
CA PHE A 97 -5.04 -4.90 4.91
C PHE A 97 -6.34 -4.88 4.09
N GLY A 98 -7.35 -4.11 4.52
CA GLY A 98 -8.60 -3.93 3.78
C GLY A 98 -8.37 -3.33 2.39
N PHE A 99 -7.45 -2.36 2.30
CA PHE A 99 -6.99 -1.81 1.02
C PHE A 99 -6.33 -2.86 0.14
N THR A 100 -5.46 -3.67 0.72
CA THR A 100 -4.76 -4.78 0.04
C THR A 100 -5.76 -5.75 -0.58
N LEU A 101 -6.73 -6.23 0.21
CA LEU A 101 -7.75 -7.15 -0.26
C LEU A 101 -8.60 -6.54 -1.37
N THR A 102 -9.01 -5.28 -1.22
CA THR A 102 -9.79 -4.55 -2.23
C THR A 102 -9.06 -4.52 -3.57
N TRP A 103 -7.75 -4.24 -3.56
CA TRP A 103 -6.93 -4.22 -4.76
C TRP A 103 -6.69 -5.60 -5.36
N ILE A 104 -6.54 -6.63 -4.53
CA ILE A 104 -6.43 -8.01 -5.01
C ILE A 104 -7.73 -8.44 -5.70
N ILE A 105 -8.88 -8.21 -5.07
CA ILE A 105 -10.20 -8.54 -5.64
C ILE A 105 -10.43 -7.77 -6.94
N ARG A 106 -10.11 -6.46 -6.97
CA ARG A 106 -10.18 -5.65 -8.20
C ARG A 106 -9.35 -6.29 -9.32
N SER A 107 -8.10 -6.65 -9.03
CA SER A 107 -7.19 -7.24 -10.02
C SER A 107 -7.72 -8.59 -10.50
N LEU A 108 -8.22 -9.45 -9.61
CA LEU A 108 -8.86 -10.71 -9.98
C LEU A 108 -10.10 -10.51 -10.84
N ALA A 109 -10.96 -9.55 -10.49
CA ALA A 109 -12.16 -9.22 -11.26
C ALA A 109 -11.81 -8.73 -12.66
N ILE A 110 -10.77 -7.91 -12.80
CA ILE A 110 -10.25 -7.48 -14.11
C ILE A 110 -9.88 -8.71 -14.95
N LYS A 111 -9.12 -9.67 -14.41
CA LYS A 111 -8.77 -10.88 -15.16
C LYS A 111 -9.98 -11.73 -15.53
N TYR A 112 -10.96 -11.83 -14.64
CA TYR A 112 -12.13 -12.70 -14.86
C TYR A 112 -13.12 -12.11 -15.87
N PHE A 113 -13.27 -10.78 -15.91
CA PHE A 113 -14.25 -10.09 -16.75
C PHE A 113 -13.64 -9.36 -17.98
N SER A 114 -12.32 -9.49 -18.20
CA SER A 114 -11.64 -9.01 -19.41
C SER A 114 -11.60 -10.07 -20.50
#